data_AF-A0A0M9FRC2-F1
#
_entry.id   AF-A0A0M9FRC2-F1
#
_cell.length_a   1.000
_cell.length_b   1.000
_cell.length_c   1.000
_cell.angle_alpha   90.00
_cell.angle_beta   90.00
_cell.angle_gamma   90.00
#
_symmetry.space_group_name_H-M   'P 1'
#
loop_
_entity.id
_entity.type
_entity.pdbx_description
1 polymer ?
#
loop_
_entity_poly.entity_id
_entity_poly.type
_entity_poly.pdbx_seq_one_letter_code
_entity_poly.pdbx_strand_id
1 'polypeptide(L)'
;MQSTAVRNDESSPCAPDTVPFLESSTVESEDRSPRSVINNGDAREVSQRNAPDNKDVDSTHAATQPDKQLPKPYTADWSPYLVLVLSCLCVAAAGLGGNAVRLAMENCFVKYPFFAKFSYIPPNAVGSFVMGLSVTLLPPESHLPLTYRAVCVGFCGSCTTFSTWMVKVMVQNSAGDAFEHLFLGAAMPIVFFLWGRDGGRALRCGCDALLHCPWATWTAHRSVLRALDMTAVALLVVAAVLAPVLVQVYINRGRVRVITTDDIRMVVFAPIGALLRFLLSFYLNKRDGVAQFPLGTLIANLVAVVLSVIMFNMQVEHPWNVWFVIVQQGISGALSTVSSLVNEIVGFYGNGRIAFTYLYVIVTVGVSIFIGGIGRPQMYRRTVN
;
A
#
# COMPACT_ATOMS: atom_id res chain seq x y z
N MET A 1 3.32 -4.50 76.36
CA MET A 1 1.84 -4.57 76.36
C MET A 1 1.42 -5.34 75.11
N GLN A 2 0.87 -6.54 75.31
CA GLN A 2 0.03 -7.42 74.45
C GLN A 2 0.37 -7.53 72.93
N SER A 3 0.83 -8.67 72.36
CA SER A 3 0.19 -10.01 72.19
C SER A 3 -1.19 -9.90 71.52
N THR A 4 -1.48 -10.43 70.32
CA THR A 4 -1.79 -11.83 69.90
C THR A 4 -2.09 -11.77 68.38
N ALA A 5 -1.58 -12.60 67.46
CA ALA A 5 -1.92 -13.99 67.11
C ALA A 5 -3.42 -14.28 66.86
N VAL A 6 -3.75 -14.88 65.69
CA VAL A 6 -4.77 -15.91 65.35
C VAL A 6 -5.09 -15.81 63.83
N ARG A 7 -4.64 -16.72 62.95
CA ARG A 7 -5.13 -18.07 62.56
C ARG A 7 -6.48 -18.10 61.82
N ASN A 8 -6.47 -18.57 60.55
CA ASN A 8 -7.15 -19.78 60.02
C ASN A 8 -8.62 -19.54 59.58
N ASP A 9 -9.27 -20.16 58.59
CA ASP A 9 -9.12 -21.45 57.88
C ASP A 9 -9.88 -21.43 56.52
N GLU A 10 -9.47 -22.34 55.62
CA GLU A 10 -10.26 -23.24 54.72
C GLU A 10 -11.49 -22.70 53.96
N SER A 11 -11.65 -22.90 52.64
CA SER A 11 -11.98 -24.22 52.05
C SER A 11 -12.19 -24.10 50.52
N SER A 12 -11.73 -25.10 49.77
CA SER A 12 -12.14 -25.45 48.38
C SER A 12 -13.37 -26.39 48.43
N PRO A 13 -13.79 -27.10 47.36
CA PRO A 13 -14.08 -26.78 45.94
C PRO A 13 -15.55 -27.13 45.58
N CYS A 14 -16.04 -26.80 44.37
CA CYS A 14 -17.13 -27.55 43.73
C CYS A 14 -17.18 -27.35 42.21
N ALA A 15 -17.08 -28.46 41.48
CA ALA A 15 -17.57 -28.70 40.12
C ALA A 15 -18.58 -29.86 40.22
N PRO A 16 -19.14 -30.43 39.14
CA PRO A 16 -19.61 -29.91 37.86
C PRO A 16 -21.14 -30.12 37.72
N ASP A 17 -21.76 -29.77 36.59
CA ASP A 17 -23.03 -30.40 36.21
C ASP A 17 -23.19 -30.55 34.70
N THR A 18 -24.05 -31.51 34.37
CA THR A 18 -23.95 -32.44 33.23
C THR A 18 -25.10 -32.21 32.22
N VAL A 19 -24.90 -32.76 31.02
CA VAL A 19 -25.70 -32.76 29.77
C VAL A 19 -27.18 -33.22 29.93
N PRO A 20 -28.08 -32.98 28.93
CA PRO A 20 -28.37 -34.01 27.89
C PRO A 20 -28.57 -33.42 26.47
N PHE A 21 -28.05 -34.01 25.38
CA PHE A 21 -28.54 -35.15 24.59
C PHE A 21 -29.79 -34.87 23.72
N LEU A 22 -29.60 -34.86 22.39
CA LEU A 22 -30.47 -35.50 21.39
C LEU A 22 -29.71 -35.66 20.05
N GLU A 23 -29.17 -36.87 19.87
CA GLU A 23 -29.11 -37.68 18.62
C GLU A 23 -30.46 -37.69 17.88
N SER A 24 -30.64 -38.09 16.61
CA SER A 24 -29.82 -38.58 15.50
C SER A 24 -30.74 -38.70 14.27
N SER A 25 -30.13 -38.97 13.11
CA SER A 25 -30.58 -39.72 11.90
C SER A 25 -30.34 -38.92 10.59
N THR A 26 -29.32 -39.20 9.75
CA THR A 26 -29.05 -40.37 8.86
C THR A 26 -30.17 -40.55 7.81
N VAL A 27 -30.03 -40.75 6.50
CA VAL A 27 -29.05 -41.32 5.53
C VAL A 27 -29.49 -40.77 4.14
N GLU A 28 -28.63 -40.47 3.14
CA GLU A 28 -28.36 -41.26 1.89
C GLU A 28 -27.65 -40.26 0.94
N SER A 29 -26.43 -40.43 0.41
CA SER A 29 -25.77 -41.48 -0.39
C SER A 29 -26.21 -41.55 -1.86
N GLU A 30 -25.34 -41.06 -2.77
CA GLU A 30 -25.06 -41.54 -4.14
C GLU A 30 -24.01 -40.57 -4.73
N ASP A 31 -22.70 -40.85 -4.68
CA ASP A 31 -21.90 -41.73 -5.54
C ASP A 31 -22.08 -41.49 -7.05
N ARG A 32 -21.06 -40.91 -7.69
CA ARG A 32 -20.62 -41.23 -9.07
C ARG A 32 -19.39 -40.43 -9.49
N SER A 33 -18.31 -41.17 -9.71
CA SER A 33 -17.21 -40.89 -10.64
C SER A 33 -16.81 -42.25 -11.25
N PRO A 34 -16.01 -42.36 -12.32
CA PRO A 34 -15.95 -41.67 -13.61
C PRO A 34 -16.23 -42.66 -14.76
N ARG A 35 -16.48 -42.20 -15.99
CA ARG A 35 -16.39 -43.07 -17.18
C ARG A 35 -15.57 -42.46 -18.31
N SER A 36 -14.48 -43.16 -18.57
CA SER A 36 -13.74 -43.26 -19.82
C SER A 36 -14.62 -43.80 -20.95
N VAL A 37 -14.47 -43.25 -22.16
CA VAL A 37 -14.72 -43.98 -23.40
C VAL A 37 -13.65 -43.60 -24.41
N ILE A 38 -12.84 -44.61 -24.72
CA ILE A 38 -12.02 -44.75 -25.92
C ILE A 38 -12.96 -45.12 -27.07
N ASN A 39 -12.85 -44.51 -28.25
CA ASN A 39 -12.98 -45.29 -29.47
C ASN A 39 -12.17 -44.72 -30.64
N ASN A 40 -11.34 -45.60 -31.19
CA ASN A 40 -10.63 -45.48 -32.45
C ASN A 40 -11.51 -45.98 -33.60
N GLY A 41 -11.18 -45.54 -34.82
CA GLY A 41 -11.48 -46.26 -36.06
C GLY A 41 -12.74 -45.81 -36.79
N ASP A 42 -12.60 -45.11 -37.92
CA ASP A 42 -12.39 -45.80 -39.19
C ASP A 42 -12.09 -44.82 -40.32
N ALA A 43 -11.06 -45.16 -41.08
CA ALA A 43 -10.77 -44.59 -42.38
C ALA A 43 -11.67 -45.26 -43.43
N ARG A 44 -12.22 -44.48 -44.37
CA ARG A 44 -12.35 -44.90 -45.77
C ARG A 44 -12.61 -43.70 -46.68
N GLU A 45 -11.75 -43.64 -47.70
CA GLU A 45 -11.86 -42.84 -48.91
C GLU A 45 -13.22 -43.02 -49.60
N VAL A 46 -13.67 -42.00 -50.33
CA VAL A 46 -13.85 -42.03 -51.79
C VAL A 46 -14.63 -40.78 -52.24
N SER A 47 -14.00 -40.05 -53.17
CA SER A 47 -14.59 -39.42 -54.35
C SER A 47 -14.31 -37.93 -54.51
N GLN A 48 -13.29 -37.67 -55.32
CA GLN A 48 -13.19 -36.49 -56.18
C GLN A 48 -14.51 -36.24 -56.92
N ARG A 49 -14.95 -34.97 -57.00
CA ARG A 49 -15.27 -34.30 -58.28
C ARG A 49 -15.70 -32.84 -58.08
N ASN A 50 -15.12 -32.01 -58.95
CA ASN A 50 -15.65 -30.79 -59.55
C ASN A 50 -15.56 -29.49 -58.75
N ALA A 51 -14.46 -28.77 -59.00
CA ALA A 51 -14.49 -27.32 -59.14
C ALA A 51 -15.22 -26.92 -60.43
N PRO A 52 -15.82 -25.73 -60.47
CA PRO A 52 -15.45 -24.83 -61.54
C PRO A 52 -15.04 -23.44 -61.04
N ASP A 53 -14.03 -22.94 -61.72
CA ASP A 53 -13.61 -21.55 -61.87
C ASP A 53 -14.84 -20.64 -62.11
N ASN A 54 -15.00 -19.59 -61.32
CA ASN A 54 -15.72 -18.42 -61.78
C ASN A 54 -15.05 -17.15 -61.22
N LYS A 55 -14.43 -16.43 -62.15
CA LYS A 55 -13.98 -15.06 -61.96
C LYS A 55 -15.18 -14.12 -62.13
N ASP A 56 -15.01 -12.97 -61.50
CA ASP A 56 -15.62 -11.67 -61.78
C ASP A 56 -16.79 -11.21 -60.89
N VAL A 57 -16.55 -10.01 -60.36
CA VAL A 57 -17.49 -8.97 -59.88
C VAL A 57 -18.15 -9.19 -58.51
N ASP A 58 -17.52 -8.66 -57.46
CA ASP A 58 -18.10 -7.47 -56.83
C ASP A 58 -17.10 -6.75 -55.91
N SER A 59 -16.70 -5.57 -56.35
CA SER A 59 -16.03 -4.56 -55.53
C SER A 59 -17.04 -3.96 -54.56
N THR A 60 -17.33 -4.67 -53.46
CA THR A 60 -18.01 -4.06 -52.33
C THR A 60 -16.96 -3.45 -51.41
N HIS A 61 -17.02 -2.13 -51.27
CA HIS A 61 -16.26 -1.37 -50.29
C HIS A 61 -16.32 -2.05 -48.92
N ALA A 62 -15.25 -2.74 -48.55
CA ALA A 62 -14.96 -3.06 -47.17
C ALA A 62 -14.69 -1.72 -46.48
N ALA A 63 -15.76 -1.13 -45.93
CA ALA A 63 -15.66 -0.02 -45.01
C ALA A 63 -14.82 -0.52 -43.83
N THR A 64 -13.53 -0.18 -43.85
CA THR A 64 -12.65 -0.25 -42.69
C THR A 64 -13.38 0.49 -41.58
N GLN A 65 -13.94 -0.25 -40.62
CA GLN A 65 -14.44 0.35 -39.40
C GLN A 65 -13.31 1.20 -38.84
N PRO A 66 -13.54 2.49 -38.50
CA PRO A 66 -12.50 3.27 -37.89
C PRO A 66 -12.10 2.54 -36.61
N ASP A 67 -10.84 2.12 -36.58
CA ASP A 67 -10.15 1.66 -35.39
C ASP A 67 -10.63 2.56 -34.25
N LYS A 68 -11.31 2.00 -33.24
CA LYS A 68 -11.70 2.74 -32.04
C LYS A 68 -10.40 3.12 -31.34
N GLN A 69 -9.72 4.16 -31.82
CA GLN A 69 -8.52 4.72 -31.24
C GLN A 69 -8.90 5.08 -29.81
N LEU A 70 -8.28 4.38 -28.85
CA LEU A 70 -8.39 4.73 -27.45
C LEU A 70 -8.12 6.23 -27.30
N PRO A 71 -8.94 6.97 -26.51
CA PRO A 71 -8.73 8.40 -26.33
C PRO A 71 -7.28 8.67 -25.91
N LYS A 72 -6.55 9.46 -26.71
CA LYS A 72 -5.18 9.84 -26.36
C LYS A 72 -5.21 10.63 -25.04
N PRO A 73 -4.29 10.36 -24.11
CA PRO A 73 -4.26 11.04 -22.83
C PRO A 73 -4.08 12.55 -23.01
N TYR A 74 -4.58 13.36 -22.06
CA TYR A 74 -4.56 14.81 -22.27
C TYR A 74 -3.14 15.41 -22.30
N THR A 75 -2.17 14.68 -21.77
CA THR A 75 -0.75 14.98 -21.75
C THR A 75 0.00 14.49 -22.99
N ALA A 76 -0.69 13.90 -23.98
CA ALA A 76 -0.05 13.35 -25.19
C ALA A 76 0.78 14.37 -25.97
N ASP A 77 0.38 15.65 -25.92
CA ASP A 77 1.07 16.74 -26.62
C ASP A 77 2.22 17.35 -25.80
N TRP A 78 2.47 16.85 -24.59
CA TRP A 78 3.49 17.39 -23.69
C TRP A 78 4.79 16.60 -23.83
N SER A 79 5.92 17.30 -23.63
CA SER A 79 7.21 16.63 -23.50
C SER A 79 7.18 15.61 -22.35
N PRO A 80 7.69 14.38 -22.53
CA PRO A 80 7.73 13.38 -21.46
C PRO A 80 8.54 13.87 -20.25
N TYR A 81 9.56 14.70 -20.47
CA TYR A 81 10.35 15.32 -19.41
C TYR A 81 9.54 16.33 -18.60
N LEU A 82 8.68 17.11 -19.24
CA LEU A 82 7.81 18.06 -18.54
C LEU A 82 6.83 17.32 -17.62
N VAL A 83 6.20 16.25 -18.11
CA VAL A 83 5.30 15.42 -17.30
C VAL A 83 6.04 14.80 -16.12
N LEU A 84 7.27 14.33 -16.33
CA LEU A 84 8.11 13.78 -15.26
C LEU A 84 8.44 14.84 -14.20
N VAL A 85 8.91 16.03 -14.59
CA VAL A 85 9.24 17.12 -13.66
C VAL A 85 8.03 17.54 -12.85
N LEU A 86 6.87 17.75 -13.49
CA LEU A 86 5.63 18.08 -12.80
C LEU A 86 5.21 16.95 -11.85
N SER A 87 5.36 15.69 -12.26
CA SER A 87 5.07 14.55 -11.38
C SER A 87 5.99 14.53 -10.16
N CYS A 88 7.28 14.82 -10.32
CA CYS A 88 8.22 14.95 -9.20
C CYS A 88 7.76 16.05 -8.23
N LEU A 89 7.43 17.24 -8.73
CA LEU A 89 6.95 18.34 -7.88
C LEU A 89 5.68 17.96 -7.12
N CYS A 90 4.72 17.32 -7.79
CA CYS A 90 3.49 16.85 -7.15
C CYS A 90 3.75 15.76 -6.10
N VAL A 91 4.58 14.77 -6.41
CA VAL A 91 4.93 13.69 -5.47
C VAL A 91 5.66 14.25 -4.25
N ALA A 92 6.60 15.19 -4.45
CA ALA A 92 7.32 15.85 -3.37
C ALA A 92 6.36 16.62 -2.46
N ALA A 93 5.49 17.45 -3.04
CA ALA A 93 4.53 18.27 -2.32
C ALA A 93 3.49 17.42 -1.56
N ALA A 94 2.94 16.38 -2.19
CA ALA A 94 2.03 15.44 -1.53
C ALA A 94 2.74 14.58 -0.48
N GLY A 95 4.02 14.27 -0.69
CA GLY A 95 4.87 13.56 0.24
C GLY A 95 5.06 14.30 1.57
N LEU A 96 5.16 15.65 1.54
CA LEU A 96 5.12 16.49 2.75
C LEU A 96 3.84 16.24 3.55
N GLY A 97 2.68 16.33 2.88
CA GLY A 97 1.38 16.16 3.50
C GLY A 97 1.19 14.75 4.08
N GLY A 98 1.57 13.72 3.32
CA GLY A 98 1.50 12.32 3.78
C GLY A 98 2.34 12.08 5.03
N ASN A 99 3.58 12.55 5.04
CA ASN A 99 4.47 12.39 6.19
C ASN A 99 3.99 13.20 7.42
N ALA A 100 3.44 14.39 7.20
CA ALA A 100 2.86 15.22 8.27
C ALA A 100 1.64 14.53 8.91
N VAL A 101 0.75 13.94 8.11
CA VAL A 101 -0.38 13.15 8.61
C VAL A 101 0.11 11.94 9.39
N ARG A 102 1.12 11.22 8.89
CA ARG A 102 1.72 10.08 9.60
C ARG A 102 2.17 10.46 11.01
N LEU A 103 2.97 11.51 11.10
CA LEU A 103 3.53 11.98 12.37
C LEU A 103 2.44 12.50 13.32
N ALA A 104 1.45 13.22 12.79
CA ALA A 104 0.30 13.66 13.56
C ALA A 104 -0.49 12.48 14.15
N MET A 105 -0.67 11.41 13.38
CA MET A 105 -1.34 10.19 13.83
C MET A 105 -0.53 9.47 14.90
N GLU A 106 0.78 9.29 14.69
CA GLU A 106 1.67 8.67 15.68
C GLU A 106 1.59 9.41 17.03
N ASN A 107 1.66 10.75 16.99
CA ASN A 107 1.56 11.58 18.20
C ASN A 107 0.15 11.60 18.82
N CYS A 108 -0.90 11.51 18.01
CA CYS A 108 -2.28 11.49 18.51
C CYS A 108 -2.61 10.17 19.21
N PHE A 109 -2.21 9.05 18.61
CA PHE A 109 -2.59 7.72 19.06
C PHE A 109 -1.66 7.16 20.15
N VAL A 110 -0.49 7.75 20.40
CA VAL A 110 0.44 7.31 21.47
C VAL A 110 -0.20 7.27 22.87
N LYS A 111 -1.29 8.00 23.08
CA LYS A 111 -2.05 8.01 24.35
C LYS A 111 -2.77 6.70 24.64
N TYR A 112 -3.03 5.88 23.62
CA TYR A 112 -3.72 4.60 23.75
C TYR A 112 -2.70 3.46 23.83
N PRO A 113 -2.76 2.58 24.85
CA PRO A 113 -1.73 1.55 25.07
C PRO A 113 -1.47 0.65 23.85
N PHE A 114 -2.52 0.26 23.12
CA PHE A 114 -2.40 -0.52 21.90
C PHE A 114 -1.57 0.20 20.83
N PHE A 115 -1.87 1.46 20.55
CA PHE A 115 -1.16 2.23 19.54
C PHE A 115 0.19 2.78 20.02
N ALA A 116 0.44 2.83 21.33
CA ALA A 116 1.78 3.04 21.87
C ALA A 116 2.70 1.86 21.52
N LYS A 117 2.19 0.61 21.61
CA LYS A 117 2.91 -0.59 21.13
C LYS A 117 3.03 -0.58 19.60
N PHE A 118 1.93 -0.28 18.89
CA PHE A 118 1.83 -0.38 17.44
C PHE A 118 1.69 0.98 16.72
N SER A 119 2.64 1.90 16.96
CA SER A 119 2.54 3.29 16.49
C SER A 119 2.39 3.46 14.97
N TYR A 120 2.94 2.52 14.19
CA TYR A 120 2.89 2.53 12.73
C TYR A 120 1.57 1.98 12.16
N ILE A 121 0.72 1.31 12.96
CA ILE A 121 -0.53 0.71 12.46
C ILE A 121 -1.53 1.79 12.01
N PRO A 122 -1.88 2.81 12.82
CA PRO A 122 -2.82 3.84 12.39
C PRO A 122 -2.48 4.49 11.05
N PRO A 123 -1.25 5.03 10.84
CA PRO A 123 -0.93 5.65 9.56
C PRO A 123 -0.86 4.65 8.40
N ASN A 124 -0.38 3.42 8.63
CA ASN A 124 -0.38 2.39 7.60
C ASN A 124 -1.80 1.96 7.19
N ALA A 125 -2.71 1.85 8.15
CA ALA A 125 -4.12 1.53 7.91
C ALA A 125 -4.83 2.66 7.15
N VAL A 126 -4.73 3.91 7.63
CA VAL A 126 -5.39 5.05 6.98
C VAL A 126 -4.79 5.35 5.61
N GLY A 127 -3.47 5.36 5.47
CA GLY A 127 -2.83 5.56 4.17
C GLY A 127 -3.21 4.48 3.16
N SER A 128 -3.37 3.23 3.59
CA SER A 128 -3.81 2.13 2.72
C SER A 128 -5.30 2.21 2.38
N PHE A 129 -6.15 2.64 3.32
CA PHE A 129 -7.56 2.95 3.05
C PHE A 129 -7.71 4.05 2.01
N VAL A 130 -7.00 5.18 2.18
CA VAL A 130 -7.04 6.29 1.22
C VAL A 130 -6.50 5.85 -0.14
N MET A 131 -5.45 5.02 -0.18
CA MET A 131 -4.95 4.43 -1.43
C MET A 131 -6.04 3.58 -2.10
N GLY A 132 -6.66 2.64 -1.38
CA GLY A 132 -7.73 1.77 -1.90
C GLY A 132 -8.93 2.56 -2.43
N LEU A 133 -9.33 3.60 -1.70
CA LEU A 133 -10.36 4.55 -2.12
C LEU A 133 -9.93 5.29 -3.39
N SER A 134 -8.71 5.80 -3.43
CA SER A 134 -8.19 6.62 -4.53
C SER A 134 -8.01 5.84 -5.83
N VAL A 135 -7.46 4.62 -5.80
CA VAL A 135 -7.36 3.76 -7.00
C VAL A 135 -8.73 3.39 -7.57
N THR A 136 -9.78 3.48 -6.73
CA THR A 136 -11.17 3.18 -7.10
C THR A 136 -12.02 4.40 -7.30
N LEU A 137 -11.56 5.62 -7.04
CA LEU A 137 -12.29 6.85 -7.32
C LEU A 137 -11.61 7.65 -8.41
N LEU A 138 -10.29 7.68 -8.48
CA LEU A 138 -9.60 8.43 -9.51
C LEU A 138 -9.69 7.72 -10.87
N PRO A 139 -9.70 8.48 -11.99
CA PRO A 139 -9.41 7.94 -13.31
C PRO A 139 -8.04 7.23 -13.32
N PRO A 140 -7.82 6.29 -14.26
CA PRO A 140 -6.53 5.63 -14.41
C PRO A 140 -5.38 6.63 -14.56
N GLU A 141 -4.18 6.26 -14.12
CA GLU A 141 -2.97 7.10 -14.20
C GLU A 141 -2.70 7.63 -15.61
N SER A 142 -3.06 6.88 -16.66
CA SER A 142 -2.94 7.34 -18.05
C SER A 142 -3.75 8.60 -18.35
N HIS A 143 -4.93 8.76 -17.72
CA HIS A 143 -5.84 9.88 -17.95
C HIS A 143 -5.61 11.04 -16.97
N LEU A 144 -5.20 10.75 -15.74
CA LEU A 144 -5.00 11.74 -14.69
C LEU A 144 -3.63 11.56 -13.98
N PRO A 145 -2.51 11.69 -14.71
CA PRO A 145 -1.21 11.27 -14.21
C PRO A 145 -0.73 12.09 -13.00
N LEU A 146 -0.98 13.39 -12.95
CA LEU A 146 -0.39 14.24 -11.91
C LEU A 146 -1.08 14.02 -10.56
N THR A 147 -2.42 14.09 -10.52
CA THR A 147 -3.19 13.87 -9.28
C THR A 147 -3.08 12.42 -8.82
N TYR A 148 -3.14 11.44 -9.73
CA TYR A 148 -2.99 10.04 -9.36
C TYR A 148 -1.63 9.78 -8.69
N ARG A 149 -0.53 10.28 -9.28
CA ARG A 149 0.81 10.16 -8.67
C ARG A 149 0.91 10.95 -7.37
N ALA A 150 0.35 12.16 -7.29
CA ALA A 150 0.35 12.95 -6.06
C ALA A 150 -0.32 12.20 -4.91
N VAL A 151 -1.53 11.69 -5.11
CA VAL A 151 -2.34 11.06 -4.06
C VAL A 151 -1.82 9.66 -3.74
N CYS A 152 -1.68 8.79 -4.74
CA CYS A 152 -1.34 7.39 -4.53
C CYS A 152 0.15 7.24 -4.18
N VAL A 153 1.04 7.87 -4.95
CA VAL A 153 2.49 7.71 -4.78
C VAL A 153 3.02 8.70 -3.75
N GLY A 154 2.68 9.99 -3.83
CA GLY A 154 3.17 11.00 -2.88
C GLY A 154 2.56 10.87 -1.49
N PHE A 155 1.27 11.18 -1.37
CA PHE A 155 0.57 11.26 -0.08
C PHE A 155 0.43 9.90 0.60
N CYS A 156 -0.25 8.93 -0.03
CA CYS A 156 -0.48 7.61 0.57
C CYS A 156 0.83 6.86 0.77
N GLY A 157 1.77 7.02 -0.18
CA GLY A 157 3.11 6.46 -0.08
C GLY A 157 3.84 6.93 1.18
N SER A 158 3.96 8.24 1.39
CA SER A 158 4.66 8.82 2.55
C SER A 158 3.89 8.76 3.86
N CYS A 159 2.55 8.67 3.81
CA CYS A 159 1.71 8.44 4.97
C CYS A 159 1.96 7.05 5.57
N THR A 160 2.15 6.04 4.71
CA THR A 160 2.56 4.71 5.17
C THR A 160 4.07 4.59 5.31
N THR A 161 4.54 3.67 6.16
CA THR A 161 5.95 3.33 6.28
C THR A 161 6.12 1.84 6.49
N PHE A 162 6.92 1.23 5.60
CA PHE A 162 7.30 -0.17 5.72
C PHE A 162 8.58 -0.31 6.56
N SER A 163 9.52 0.63 6.47
CA SER A 163 10.78 0.54 7.20
C SER A 163 10.62 0.68 8.72
N THR A 164 9.76 1.59 9.20
CA THR A 164 9.46 1.71 10.64
C THR A 164 8.76 0.46 11.16
N TRP A 165 7.86 -0.14 10.37
CA TRP A 165 7.24 -1.42 10.72
C TRP A 165 8.29 -2.53 10.88
N MET A 166 9.21 -2.69 9.91
CA MET A 166 10.28 -3.69 9.98
C MET A 166 11.20 -3.46 11.18
N VAL A 167 11.63 -2.23 11.47
CA VAL A 167 12.43 -1.94 12.66
C VAL A 167 11.68 -2.33 13.94
N LYS A 168 10.38 -2.05 14.03
CA LYS A 168 9.55 -2.44 15.19
C LYS A 168 9.40 -3.95 15.33
N VAL A 169 9.36 -4.72 14.24
CA VAL A 169 9.40 -6.20 14.30
C VAL A 169 10.73 -6.67 14.87
N MET A 170 11.85 -6.06 14.46
CA MET A 170 13.20 -6.53 14.81
C MET A 170 13.68 -6.16 16.21
N VAL A 171 13.15 -5.10 16.81
CA VAL A 171 13.57 -4.61 18.14
C VAL A 171 12.93 -5.43 19.28
N GLN A 172 11.96 -6.30 18.98
CA GLN A 172 11.26 -7.07 20.01
C GLN A 172 12.17 -8.08 20.71
N ASN A 173 11.95 -8.25 22.02
CA ASN A 173 12.74 -9.15 22.87
C ASN A 173 12.28 -10.61 22.77
N SER A 174 11.02 -10.85 22.40
CA SER A 174 10.45 -12.19 22.24
C SER A 174 10.08 -12.46 20.78
N ALA A 175 10.18 -13.72 20.35
CA ALA A 175 9.73 -14.14 19.03
C ALA A 175 8.20 -13.97 18.87
N GLY A 176 7.45 -14.16 19.96
CA GLY A 176 5.99 -13.96 19.97
C GLY A 176 5.60 -12.52 19.67
N ASP A 177 6.24 -11.55 20.32
CA ASP A 177 5.99 -10.12 20.05
C ASP A 177 6.41 -9.75 18.61
N ALA A 178 7.57 -10.25 18.15
CA ALA A 178 8.00 -10.00 16.77
C ALA A 178 6.98 -10.53 15.75
N PHE A 179 6.44 -11.74 15.99
CA PHE A 179 5.41 -12.34 15.15
C PHE A 179 4.10 -11.55 15.20
N GLU A 180 3.68 -11.08 16.39
CA GLU A 180 2.51 -10.22 16.55
C GLU A 180 2.65 -8.91 15.74
N HIS A 181 3.80 -8.24 15.86
CA HIS A 181 4.12 -7.04 15.09
C HIS A 181 4.11 -7.28 13.58
N LEU A 182 4.61 -8.43 13.14
CA LEU A 182 4.66 -8.82 11.74
C LEU A 182 3.24 -9.09 11.21
N PHE A 183 2.46 -9.89 11.93
CA PHE A 183 1.12 -10.28 11.49
C PHE A 183 0.16 -9.09 11.46
N LEU A 184 0.06 -8.32 12.55
CA LEU A 184 -0.82 -7.15 12.63
C LEU A 184 -0.39 -6.06 11.65
N GLY A 185 0.92 -5.84 11.51
CA GLY A 185 1.46 -4.84 10.60
C GLY A 185 1.22 -5.15 9.12
N ALA A 186 1.10 -6.44 8.76
CA ALA A 186 0.73 -6.86 7.41
C ALA A 186 -0.80 -6.87 7.20
N ALA A 187 -1.56 -7.43 8.14
CA ALA A 187 -2.99 -7.67 7.97
C ALA A 187 -3.82 -6.38 7.99
N MET A 188 -3.57 -5.46 8.93
CA MET A 188 -4.38 -4.25 9.08
C MET A 188 -4.37 -3.37 7.81
N PRO A 189 -3.22 -3.06 7.20
CA PRO A 189 -3.18 -2.29 5.96
C PRO A 189 -3.91 -2.97 4.79
N ILE A 190 -3.85 -4.30 4.69
CA ILE A 190 -4.58 -5.06 3.66
C ILE A 190 -6.10 -4.91 3.86
N VAL A 191 -6.60 -5.14 5.07
CA VAL A 191 -8.04 -5.02 5.37
C VAL A 191 -8.53 -3.60 5.07
N PHE A 192 -7.81 -2.58 5.55
CA PHE A 192 -8.19 -1.19 5.33
C PHE A 192 -8.11 -0.78 3.86
N PHE A 193 -7.15 -1.29 3.09
CA PHE A 193 -7.11 -1.09 1.65
C PHE A 193 -8.34 -1.67 0.96
N LEU A 194 -8.73 -2.91 1.31
CA LEU A 194 -9.93 -3.54 0.75
C LEU A 194 -11.19 -2.75 1.10
N TRP A 195 -11.31 -2.28 2.35
CA TRP A 195 -12.42 -1.41 2.77
C TRP A 195 -12.45 -0.10 2.00
N GLY A 196 -11.29 0.53 1.78
CA GLY A 196 -11.19 1.74 0.95
C GLY A 196 -11.65 1.48 -0.48
N ARG A 197 -11.22 0.35 -1.06
CA ARG A 197 -11.60 -0.07 -2.42
C ARG A 197 -13.10 -0.32 -2.54
N ASP A 198 -13.68 -1.08 -1.61
CA ASP A 198 -15.11 -1.41 -1.64
C ASP A 198 -15.97 -0.19 -1.31
N GLY A 199 -15.52 0.69 -0.41
CA GLY A 199 -16.12 2.00 -0.18
C GLY A 199 -16.09 2.90 -1.43
N GLY A 200 -14.99 2.89 -2.19
CA GLY A 200 -14.88 3.60 -3.46
C GLY A 200 -15.84 3.08 -4.53
N ARG A 201 -16.04 1.75 -4.60
CA ARG A 201 -17.04 1.14 -5.49
C ARG A 201 -18.46 1.54 -5.10
N ALA A 202 -18.78 1.48 -3.80
CA ALA A 202 -20.09 1.89 -3.30
C ALA A 202 -20.37 3.37 -3.62
N LEU A 203 -19.37 4.24 -3.44
CA LEU A 203 -19.50 5.66 -3.76
C LEU A 203 -19.67 5.89 -5.27
N ARG A 204 -18.91 5.19 -6.13
CA ARG A 204 -19.11 5.24 -7.59
C ARG A 204 -20.51 4.83 -7.99
N CYS A 205 -20.99 3.68 -7.50
CA CYS A 205 -22.34 3.20 -7.79
C CYS A 205 -23.41 4.19 -7.30
N GLY A 206 -23.22 4.78 -6.11
CA GLY A 206 -24.12 5.80 -5.57
C GLY A 206 -24.14 7.08 -6.39
N CYS A 207 -22.98 7.55 -6.85
CA CYS A 207 -22.88 8.71 -7.73
C CYS A 207 -23.53 8.45 -9.10
N ASP A 208 -23.29 7.29 -9.71
CA ASP A 208 -23.91 6.92 -10.99
C ASP A 208 -25.45 6.85 -10.86
N ALA A 209 -25.95 6.31 -9.74
CA ALA A 209 -27.39 6.25 -9.45
C ALA A 209 -28.00 7.64 -9.21
N LEU A 210 -27.30 8.53 -8.50
CA LEU A 210 -27.81 9.86 -8.18
C LEU A 210 -27.73 10.83 -9.36
N LEU A 211 -26.59 10.86 -10.06
CA LEU A 211 -26.29 11.81 -11.12
C LEU A 211 -26.75 11.34 -12.50
N HIS A 212 -27.22 10.10 -12.64
CA HIS A 212 -27.62 9.48 -13.91
C HIS A 212 -26.56 9.59 -15.02
N CYS A 213 -25.30 9.78 -14.63
CA CYS A 213 -24.17 10.01 -15.52
C CYS A 213 -23.16 8.89 -15.27
N PRO A 214 -22.99 7.94 -16.20
CA PRO A 214 -22.07 6.83 -16.01
C PRO A 214 -20.64 7.35 -15.80
N TRP A 215 -19.92 6.82 -14.80
CA TRP A 215 -18.52 7.14 -14.55
C TRP A 215 -17.62 7.19 -15.81
N ALA A 216 -17.92 6.34 -16.80
CA ALA A 216 -17.21 6.30 -18.08
C ALA A 216 -17.24 7.64 -18.86
N THR A 217 -18.32 8.41 -18.76
CA THR A 217 -18.48 9.68 -19.51
C THR A 217 -17.52 10.76 -18.99
N TRP A 218 -17.23 10.78 -17.69
CA TRP A 218 -16.30 11.73 -17.07
C TRP A 218 -14.88 11.60 -17.62
N THR A 219 -14.46 10.38 -17.94
CA THR A 219 -13.13 10.11 -18.50
C THR A 219 -12.98 10.54 -19.96
N ALA A 220 -14.08 10.88 -20.64
CA ALA A 220 -14.05 11.31 -22.04
C ALA A 220 -13.71 12.80 -22.19
N HIS A 221 -13.95 13.63 -21.18
CA HIS A 221 -13.76 15.09 -21.28
C HIS A 221 -12.32 15.52 -20.94
N ARG A 222 -11.48 15.55 -21.98
CA ARG A 222 -10.05 15.93 -21.91
C ARG A 222 -9.79 17.28 -21.21
N SER A 223 -10.59 18.30 -21.49
CA SER A 223 -10.45 19.64 -20.91
C SER A 223 -10.73 19.65 -19.40
N VAL A 224 -11.74 18.89 -18.96
CA VAL A 224 -12.11 18.75 -17.55
C VAL A 224 -11.00 18.04 -16.78
N LEU A 225 -10.49 16.91 -17.30
CA LEU A 225 -9.37 16.19 -16.68
C LEU A 225 -8.12 17.07 -16.54
N ARG A 226 -7.78 17.85 -17.59
CA ARG A 226 -6.68 18.81 -17.52
C ARG A 226 -6.92 19.88 -16.46
N ALA A 227 -8.11 20.46 -16.41
CA ALA A 227 -8.46 21.49 -15.42
C ALA A 227 -8.38 20.92 -13.99
N LEU A 228 -8.86 19.70 -13.77
CA LEU A 228 -8.76 19.00 -12.49
C LEU A 228 -7.31 18.77 -12.08
N ASP A 229 -6.48 18.19 -12.96
CA ASP A 229 -5.07 17.94 -12.65
C ASP A 229 -4.32 19.24 -12.35
N MET A 230 -4.51 20.30 -13.15
CA MET A 230 -3.85 21.59 -12.92
C MET A 230 -4.35 22.28 -11.65
N THR A 231 -5.64 22.18 -11.33
CA THR A 231 -6.20 22.73 -10.08
C THR A 231 -5.63 21.98 -8.88
N ALA A 232 -5.59 20.64 -8.93
CA ALA A 232 -4.99 19.83 -7.89
C ALA A 232 -3.50 20.16 -7.70
N VAL A 233 -2.74 20.32 -8.79
CA VAL A 233 -1.33 20.75 -8.75
C VAL A 233 -1.21 22.12 -8.07
N ALA A 234 -2.02 23.10 -8.47
CA ALA A 234 -1.97 24.44 -7.90
C ALA A 234 -2.28 24.42 -6.39
N LEU A 235 -3.36 23.73 -5.98
CA LEU A 235 -3.73 23.58 -4.58
C LEU A 235 -2.63 22.89 -3.77
N LEU A 236 -2.00 21.86 -4.34
CA LEU A 236 -0.95 21.09 -3.69
C LEU A 236 0.33 21.92 -3.50
N VAL A 237 0.72 22.71 -4.50
CA VAL A 237 1.87 23.64 -4.40
C VAL A 237 1.59 24.70 -3.34
N VAL A 238 0.40 25.29 -3.35
CA VAL A 238 -0.02 26.28 -2.34
C VAL A 238 0.01 25.65 -0.94
N ALA A 239 -0.53 24.44 -0.77
CA ALA A 239 -0.51 23.73 0.50
C ALA A 239 0.92 23.40 0.97
N ALA A 240 1.81 22.96 0.06
CA ALA A 240 3.20 22.63 0.38
C ALA A 240 4.02 23.82 0.85
N VAL A 241 3.69 25.04 0.41
CA VAL A 241 4.35 26.28 0.86
C VAL A 241 3.67 26.86 2.10
N LEU A 242 2.34 26.99 2.08
CA LEU A 242 1.61 27.65 3.16
C LEU A 242 1.56 26.81 4.43
N ALA A 243 1.39 25.49 4.35
CA ALA A 243 1.21 24.67 5.55
C ALA A 243 2.44 24.70 6.48
N PRO A 244 3.69 24.52 6.00
CA PRO A 244 4.87 24.63 6.87
C PRO A 244 5.03 26.04 7.48
N VAL A 245 4.79 27.09 6.69
CA VAL A 245 4.89 28.49 7.14
C VAL A 245 3.86 28.76 8.24
N LEU A 246 2.60 28.37 8.02
CA LEU A 246 1.53 28.55 8.99
C LEU A 246 1.83 27.76 10.27
N VAL A 247 2.23 26.50 10.17
CA VAL A 247 2.61 25.69 11.34
C VAL A 247 3.73 26.35 12.14
N GLN A 248 4.79 26.82 11.46
CA GLN A 248 5.89 27.51 12.12
C GLN A 248 5.45 28.81 12.83
N VAL A 249 4.58 29.61 12.19
CA VAL A 249 4.03 30.83 12.79
C VAL A 249 3.20 30.52 14.04
N TYR A 250 2.38 29.47 14.00
CA TYR A 250 1.56 29.06 15.14
C TYR A 250 2.39 28.53 16.31
N ILE A 251 3.49 27.82 16.03
CA ILE A 251 4.46 27.36 17.04
C ILE A 251 5.16 28.57 17.68
N ASN A 252 5.66 29.52 16.87
CA ASN A 252 6.34 30.71 17.38
C ASN A 252 5.43 31.61 18.23
N ARG A 253 4.12 31.59 17.98
CA ARG A 253 3.10 32.29 18.79
C ARG A 253 2.71 31.53 20.07
N GLY A 254 3.35 30.39 20.37
CA GLY A 254 3.10 29.59 21.57
C GLY A 254 1.72 28.91 21.60
N ARG A 255 1.00 28.86 20.48
CA ARG A 255 -0.37 28.32 20.40
C ARG A 255 -0.41 26.80 20.24
N VAL A 256 0.67 26.21 19.72
CA VAL A 256 0.79 24.76 19.52
C VAL A 256 2.06 24.30 20.21
N ARG A 257 1.93 23.68 21.39
CA ARG A 257 3.06 23.08 22.12
C ARG A 257 3.30 21.61 21.77
N VAL A 258 2.46 21.04 20.91
CA VAL A 258 2.44 19.60 20.60
C VAL A 258 3.39 19.25 19.44
N ILE A 259 3.72 20.21 18.56
CA ILE A 259 4.59 19.99 17.40
C ILE A 259 5.98 20.55 17.72
N THR A 260 6.99 19.68 17.68
CA THR A 260 8.39 20.04 17.93
C THR A 260 9.06 20.55 16.65
N THR A 261 10.20 21.25 16.78
CA THR A 261 11.01 21.65 15.61
C THR A 261 11.55 20.43 14.86
N ASP A 262 11.79 19.32 15.55
CA ASP A 262 12.27 18.07 14.93
C ASP A 262 11.18 17.41 14.08
N ASP A 263 9.92 17.49 14.50
CA ASP A 263 8.78 17.03 13.70
C ASP A 263 8.70 17.76 12.35
N ILE A 264 8.95 19.07 12.34
CA ILE A 264 8.97 19.87 11.11
C ILE A 264 10.13 19.40 10.22
N ARG A 265 11.32 19.16 10.80
CA ARG A 265 12.48 18.65 10.04
C ARG A 265 12.17 17.29 9.42
N MET A 266 11.55 16.36 10.15
CA MET A 266 11.13 15.07 9.60
C MET A 266 10.22 15.24 8.38
N VAL A 267 9.25 16.15 8.45
CA VAL A 267 8.34 16.44 7.34
C VAL A 267 9.08 17.07 6.16
N VAL A 268 9.92 18.09 6.39
CA VAL A 268 10.64 18.81 5.32
C VAL A 268 11.59 17.90 4.54
N PHE A 269 12.17 16.88 5.17
CA PHE A 269 13.06 15.92 4.51
C PHE A 269 12.32 14.74 3.85
N ALA A 270 11.05 14.52 4.14
CA ALA A 270 10.24 13.45 3.54
C ALA A 270 10.18 13.47 1.99
N PRO A 271 10.15 14.62 1.29
CA PRO A 271 10.14 14.67 -0.16
C PRO A 271 11.33 13.97 -0.82
N ILE A 272 12.50 13.95 -0.16
CA ILE A 272 13.68 13.24 -0.68
C ILE A 272 13.38 11.75 -0.82
N GLY A 273 12.83 11.15 0.24
CA GLY A 273 12.43 9.73 0.21
C GLY A 273 11.32 9.46 -0.80
N ALA A 274 10.29 10.30 -0.82
CA ALA A 274 9.15 10.15 -1.73
C ALA A 274 9.57 10.25 -3.21
N LEU A 275 10.45 11.18 -3.55
CA LEU A 275 11.00 11.34 -4.89
C LEU A 275 11.86 10.15 -5.30
N LEU A 276 12.76 9.70 -4.42
CA LEU A 276 13.59 8.52 -4.68
C LEU A 276 12.72 7.29 -4.97
N ARG A 277 11.70 7.05 -4.14
CA ARG A 277 10.73 5.96 -4.37
C ARG A 277 10.03 6.11 -5.71
N PHE A 278 9.50 7.31 -6.02
CA PHE A 278 8.81 7.54 -7.28
C PHE A 278 9.72 7.31 -8.49
N LEU A 279 10.96 7.79 -8.46
CA LEU A 279 11.90 7.59 -9.55
C LEU A 279 12.27 6.10 -9.70
N LEU A 280 12.51 5.40 -8.60
CA LEU A 280 12.73 3.94 -8.62
C LEU A 280 11.54 3.21 -9.25
N SER A 281 10.32 3.50 -8.81
CA SER A 281 9.10 2.91 -9.41
C SER A 281 8.93 3.30 -10.87
N PHE A 282 9.18 4.55 -11.24
CA PHE A 282 9.01 5.05 -12.60
C PHE A 282 9.96 4.38 -13.60
N TYR A 283 11.23 4.21 -13.24
CA TYR A 283 12.24 3.62 -14.13
C TYR A 283 12.28 2.09 -14.09
N LEU A 284 11.99 1.47 -12.94
CA LEU A 284 12.19 0.02 -12.75
C LEU A 284 10.90 -0.80 -12.91
N ASN A 285 9.71 -0.22 -12.62
CA ASN A 285 8.46 -0.98 -12.74
C ASN A 285 7.93 -1.05 -14.19
N LYS A 286 8.47 -0.24 -15.12
CA LYS A 286 8.02 -0.15 -16.52
C LYS A 286 8.88 -0.92 -17.52
N ARG A 287 9.77 -1.81 -17.05
CA ARG A 287 10.69 -2.54 -17.94
C ARG A 287 10.01 -3.81 -18.45
N ASP A 288 9.64 -3.82 -19.73
CA ASP A 288 8.89 -4.87 -20.45
C ASP A 288 9.54 -6.29 -20.48
N GLY A 289 10.61 -6.52 -19.73
CA GLY A 289 11.30 -7.82 -19.64
C GLY A 289 11.23 -8.51 -18.28
N VAL A 290 10.81 -7.82 -17.21
CA VAL A 290 10.93 -8.34 -15.83
C VAL A 290 9.56 -8.71 -15.26
N ALA A 291 8.90 -9.75 -15.80
CA ALA A 291 7.73 -10.43 -15.21
C ALA A 291 6.63 -9.54 -14.54
N GLN A 292 6.49 -8.27 -14.92
CA GLN A 292 5.71 -7.25 -14.19
C GLN A 292 5.99 -7.23 -12.67
N PHE A 293 7.23 -7.53 -12.26
CA PHE A 293 7.64 -7.52 -10.85
C PHE A 293 7.93 -6.07 -10.41
N PRO A 294 7.32 -5.58 -9.31
CA PRO A 294 7.41 -4.18 -8.90
C PRO A 294 8.75 -3.91 -8.21
N LEU A 295 9.83 -3.97 -8.99
CA LEU A 295 11.20 -3.90 -8.53
C LEU A 295 11.54 -2.56 -7.88
N GLY A 296 10.96 -1.46 -8.37
CA GLY A 296 11.13 -0.13 -7.78
C GLY A 296 10.57 -0.04 -6.37
N THR A 297 9.38 -0.59 -6.13
CA THR A 297 8.75 -0.65 -4.80
C THR A 297 9.56 -1.55 -3.86
N LEU A 298 10.01 -2.72 -4.36
CA LEU A 298 10.87 -3.62 -3.59
C LEU A 298 12.17 -2.91 -3.17
N ILE A 299 12.92 -2.35 -4.12
CA ILE A 299 14.21 -1.71 -3.84
C ILE A 299 14.05 -0.53 -2.90
N ALA A 300 13.02 0.30 -3.10
CA ALA A 300 12.74 1.42 -2.20
C ALA A 300 12.52 0.93 -0.75
N ASN A 301 11.73 -0.12 -0.56
CA ASN A 301 11.51 -0.72 0.76
C ASN A 301 12.80 -1.30 1.36
N LEU A 302 13.57 -2.07 0.59
CA LEU A 302 14.82 -2.67 1.09
C LEU A 302 15.86 -1.61 1.49
N VAL A 303 16.08 -0.60 0.64
CA VAL A 303 17.02 0.50 0.91
C VAL A 303 16.57 1.28 2.14
N ALA A 304 15.27 1.55 2.28
CA ALA A 304 14.74 2.24 3.45
C ALA A 304 14.88 1.42 4.73
N VAL A 305 14.74 0.09 4.69
CA VAL A 305 14.97 -0.79 5.83
C VAL A 305 16.44 -0.76 6.25
N VAL A 306 17.37 -0.92 5.29
CA VAL A 306 18.82 -0.80 5.56
C VAL A 306 19.14 0.53 6.23
N LEU A 307 18.68 1.64 5.63
CA LEU A 307 18.92 2.97 6.17
C LEU A 307 18.29 3.14 7.55
N SER A 308 17.06 2.66 7.75
CA SER A 308 16.36 2.77 9.04
C SER A 308 17.04 1.97 10.15
N VAL A 309 17.60 0.80 9.84
CA VAL A 309 18.35 -0.02 10.80
C VAL A 309 19.66 0.67 11.18
N ILE A 310 20.41 1.21 10.21
CA ILE A 310 21.64 1.97 10.49
C ILE A 310 21.34 3.19 11.35
N MET A 311 20.33 3.98 10.99
CA MET A 311 19.95 5.18 11.74
C MET A 311 19.45 4.84 13.15
N PHE A 312 18.70 3.74 13.31
CA PHE A 312 18.27 3.27 14.63
C PHE A 312 19.46 2.91 15.52
N ASN A 313 20.45 2.18 15.00
CA ASN A 313 21.67 1.86 15.74
C ASN A 313 22.44 3.10 16.15
N MET A 314 22.63 4.03 15.22
CA MET A 314 23.29 5.31 15.49
C MET A 314 22.54 6.15 16.53
N GLN A 315 21.20 6.12 16.52
CA GLN A 315 20.38 6.78 17.54
C GLN A 315 20.61 6.18 18.93
N VAL A 316 20.75 4.86 19.03
CA VAL A 316 21.02 4.17 20.30
C VAL A 316 22.42 4.52 20.83
N GLU A 317 23.42 4.61 19.96
CA GLU A 317 24.80 4.95 20.33
C GLU A 317 24.98 6.44 20.64
N HIS A 318 24.24 7.31 19.95
CA HIS A 318 24.36 8.76 20.01
C HIS A 318 23.00 9.45 20.23
N PRO A 319 22.37 9.28 21.40
CA PRO A 319 20.99 9.74 21.65
C PRO A 319 20.81 11.26 21.60
N TRP A 320 21.89 12.04 21.74
CA TRP A 320 21.87 13.50 21.61
C TRP A 320 21.74 14.00 20.17
N ASN A 321 21.99 13.15 19.17
CA ASN A 321 21.93 13.53 17.77
C ASN A 321 20.56 13.18 17.15
N VAL A 322 19.69 14.19 17.11
CA VAL A 322 18.33 14.09 16.55
C VAL A 322 18.29 13.77 15.04
N TRP A 323 19.40 13.99 14.31
CA TRP A 323 19.44 13.76 12.86
C TRP A 323 19.20 12.30 12.47
N PHE A 324 19.58 11.35 13.33
CA PHE A 324 19.31 9.93 13.07
C PHE A 324 17.80 9.64 13.03
N VAL A 325 17.04 10.23 13.95
CA VAL A 325 15.57 10.12 13.95
C VAL A 325 14.98 10.85 12.74
N ILE A 326 15.51 12.03 12.40
CA ILE A 326 15.03 12.82 11.25
C ILE A 326 15.22 12.06 9.93
N VAL A 327 16.37 11.42 9.72
CA VAL A 327 16.63 10.62 8.50
C VAL A 327 15.83 9.33 8.50
N GLN A 328 15.71 8.66 9.66
CA GLN A 328 14.92 7.44 9.78
C GLN A 328 13.45 7.70 9.49
N GLN A 329 12.82 8.65 10.19
CA GLN A 329 11.40 8.91 10.05
C GLN A 329 11.11 9.75 8.81
N GLY A 330 11.86 10.82 8.53
CA GLY A 330 11.62 11.65 7.35
C GLY A 330 11.93 10.92 6.04
N ILE A 331 13.22 10.70 5.75
CA ILE A 331 13.67 10.18 4.46
C ILE A 331 13.29 8.70 4.31
N SER A 332 13.71 7.84 5.24
CA SER A 332 13.51 6.39 5.11
C SER A 332 12.02 6.03 5.21
N GLY A 333 11.31 6.68 6.12
CA GLY A 333 9.87 6.54 6.27
C GLY A 333 9.12 6.79 4.96
N ALA A 334 9.40 7.92 4.28
CA ALA A 334 8.76 8.29 3.01
C ALA A 334 9.31 7.55 1.76
N LEU A 335 10.55 7.04 1.84
CA LEU A 335 11.15 6.17 0.83
C LEU A 335 10.49 4.79 0.82
N SER A 336 10.12 4.27 1.98
CA SER A 336 9.39 3.01 2.10
C SER A 336 7.87 3.22 1.95
N THR A 337 7.11 2.17 1.65
CA THR A 337 5.64 2.24 1.60
C THR A 337 4.99 0.89 1.83
N VAL A 338 3.89 0.90 2.59
CA VAL A 338 3.00 -0.26 2.74
C VAL A 338 1.81 -0.15 1.79
N SER A 339 1.28 1.05 1.55
CA SER A 339 0.10 1.24 0.70
C SER A 339 0.34 0.79 -0.74
N SER A 340 1.53 1.05 -1.31
CA SER A 340 1.87 0.58 -2.66
C SER A 340 2.09 -0.93 -2.71
N LEU A 341 2.78 -1.49 -1.70
CA LEU A 341 2.98 -2.94 -1.53
C LEU A 341 1.62 -3.67 -1.49
N VAL A 342 0.67 -3.18 -0.69
CA VAL A 342 -0.68 -3.75 -0.59
C VAL A 342 -1.44 -3.63 -1.90
N ASN A 343 -1.39 -2.48 -2.57
CA ASN A 343 -2.04 -2.30 -3.86
C ASN A 343 -1.52 -3.30 -4.92
N GLU A 344 -0.21 -3.53 -4.94
CA GLU A 344 0.44 -4.50 -5.83
C GLU A 344 0.04 -5.95 -5.48
N ILE A 345 0.05 -6.33 -4.20
CA ILE A 345 -0.40 -7.64 -3.70
C ILE A 345 -1.84 -7.92 -4.11
N VAL A 346 -2.75 -6.99 -3.83
CA VAL A 346 -4.17 -7.11 -4.14
C VAL A 346 -4.39 -7.15 -5.65
N GLY A 347 -3.61 -6.38 -6.42
CA GLY A 347 -3.63 -6.41 -7.88
C GLY A 347 -3.23 -7.77 -8.45
N PHE A 348 -2.11 -8.35 -8.00
CA PHE A 348 -1.66 -9.67 -8.45
C PHE A 348 -2.61 -10.78 -8.05
N TYR A 349 -3.11 -10.74 -6.81
CA TYR A 349 -4.08 -11.72 -6.33
C TYR A 349 -5.40 -11.65 -7.12
N GLY A 350 -5.91 -10.44 -7.38
CA GLY A 350 -7.12 -10.22 -8.18
C GLY A 350 -7.00 -10.67 -9.64
N ASN A 351 -5.78 -10.63 -10.20
CA ASN A 351 -5.50 -11.10 -11.56
C ASN A 351 -5.18 -12.61 -11.64
N GLY A 352 -5.40 -13.37 -10.56
CA GLY A 352 -5.16 -14.82 -10.53
C GLY A 352 -3.68 -15.23 -10.43
N ARG A 353 -2.75 -14.28 -10.25
CA ARG A 353 -1.30 -14.54 -10.17
C ARG A 353 -0.86 -14.90 -8.75
N ILE A 354 -1.53 -15.89 -8.14
CA ILE A 354 -1.41 -16.21 -6.71
C ILE A 354 0.04 -16.56 -6.31
N ALA A 355 0.71 -17.43 -7.06
CA ALA A 355 2.09 -17.82 -6.77
C ALA A 355 3.05 -16.62 -6.80
N PHE A 356 2.82 -15.68 -7.72
CA PHE A 356 3.61 -14.46 -7.84
C PHE A 356 3.40 -13.53 -6.66
N THR A 357 2.16 -13.41 -6.17
CA THR A 357 1.84 -12.65 -4.96
C THR A 357 2.60 -13.17 -3.75
N TYR A 358 2.58 -14.49 -3.51
CA TYR A 358 3.31 -15.07 -2.38
C TYR A 358 4.83 -14.89 -2.51
N LEU A 359 5.38 -15.12 -3.70
CA LEU A 359 6.81 -14.87 -3.95
C LEU A 359 7.18 -13.41 -3.65
N TYR A 360 6.38 -12.45 -4.11
CA TYR A 360 6.62 -11.03 -3.88
C TYR A 360 6.59 -10.66 -2.40
N VAL A 361 5.61 -11.18 -1.65
CA VAL A 361 5.50 -10.98 -0.19
C VAL A 361 6.70 -11.59 0.53
N ILE A 362 7.05 -12.83 0.21
CA ILE A 362 8.18 -13.55 0.84
C ILE A 362 9.49 -12.82 0.58
N VAL A 363 9.76 -12.38 -0.65
CA VAL A 363 10.98 -11.65 -0.98
C VAL A 363 11.00 -10.31 -0.25
N THR A 364 9.91 -9.54 -0.28
CA THR A 364 9.88 -8.20 0.33
C THR A 364 10.04 -8.27 1.84
N VAL A 365 9.24 -9.11 2.52
CA VAL A 365 9.23 -9.22 3.97
C VAL A 365 10.40 -10.05 4.48
N GLY A 366 10.67 -11.20 3.87
CA GLY A 366 11.73 -12.12 4.29
C GLY A 366 13.12 -11.50 4.17
N VAL A 367 13.43 -10.81 3.07
CA VAL A 367 14.72 -10.12 2.92
C VAL A 367 14.83 -8.95 3.91
N SER A 368 13.74 -8.24 4.18
CA SER A 368 13.74 -7.13 5.16
C SER A 368 13.98 -7.62 6.59
N ILE A 369 13.38 -8.75 6.98
CA ILE A 369 13.65 -9.41 8.26
C ILE A 369 15.11 -9.86 8.32
N PHE A 370 15.64 -10.44 7.25
CA PHE A 370 17.05 -10.87 7.18
C PHE A 370 18.02 -9.68 7.36
N ILE A 371 17.80 -8.59 6.62
CA ILE A 371 18.58 -7.35 6.76
C ILE A 371 18.52 -6.83 8.19
N GLY A 372 17.30 -6.73 8.74
CA GLY A 372 17.10 -6.26 10.10
C GLY A 372 17.68 -7.20 11.16
N GLY A 373 17.76 -8.50 10.88
CA GLY A 373 18.39 -9.50 11.74
C GLY A 373 19.91 -9.36 11.79
N ILE A 374 20.55 -9.14 10.64
CA ILE A 374 21.98 -8.84 10.56
C ILE A 374 22.31 -7.51 11.25
N GLY A 375 21.51 -6.48 10.98
CA GLY A 375 21.73 -5.15 11.53
C GLY A 375 21.15 -4.93 12.93
N ARG A 376 20.54 -5.95 13.55
CA ARG A 376 20.07 -5.86 14.93
C ARG A 376 21.31 -5.59 15.78
N PRO A 377 21.36 -4.48 16.53
CA PRO A 377 22.45 -4.26 17.43
C PRO A 377 22.35 -5.39 18.45
N GLN A 378 23.23 -6.38 18.32
CA GLN A 378 23.47 -7.28 19.43
C GLN A 378 23.77 -6.35 20.61
N MET A 379 23.14 -6.61 21.75
CA MET A 379 23.34 -5.88 22.98
C MET A 379 24.78 -6.05 23.48
N TYR A 380 25.76 -5.54 22.73
CA TYR A 380 27.17 -5.54 23.03
C TYR A 380 27.52 -4.54 24.15
N ARG A 381 26.49 -3.96 24.79
CA ARG A 381 26.59 -3.29 26.09
C ARG A 381 25.50 -3.77 27.04
N ARG A 382 25.55 -5.04 27.43
CA ARG A 382 25.07 -5.46 28.75
C ARG A 382 26.02 -6.39 29.52
N THR A 383 27.28 -6.51 29.09
CA THR A 383 28.20 -7.44 29.79
C THR A 383 29.67 -7.02 29.84
N VAL A 384 30.01 -5.74 29.66
CA VAL A 384 31.31 -5.25 30.11
C VAL A 384 31.16 -3.86 30.71
N ASN A 385 31.37 -3.84 32.04
CA ASN A 385 31.47 -2.73 33.00
C ASN A 385 30.17 -2.25 33.65
#